data_AF-A0A377CDS1-F1
#
_entry.id   AF-A0A377CDS1-F1
#
_cell.length_a   1.000
_cell.length_b   1.000
_cell.length_c   1.000
_cell.angle_alpha   90.00
_cell.angle_beta   90.00
_cell.angle_gamma   90.00
#
_symmetry.space_group_name_H-M   'P 1'
#
loop_
_entity.id
_entity.type
_entity.pdbx_description
1 polymer ?
#
loop_
_entity_poly.entity_id
_entity_poly.type
_entity_poly.pdbx_seq_one_letter_code
_entity_poly.pdbx_strand_id
1 'polypeptide(L)'
;MIVGAIIGIAQHDIAASGDGVLMMTGVFVLPKVAAETWQRGVRLWLTKDGKLTSSSKDGTDDNAVAGTAWITTNANDPEGRVRLGF
;
A
#
# COMPACT_ATOMS: atom_id res chain seq x y z
N MET A 1 4.88 16.05 -8.07
CA MET A 1 6.11 15.26 -8.29
C MET A 1 6.72 14.91 -6.94
N ILE A 2 6.37 13.73 -6.42
CA ILE A 2 6.92 13.23 -5.16
C ILE A 2 8.14 12.37 -5.51
N VAL A 3 9.35 12.94 -5.36
CA VAL A 3 10.60 12.19 -5.45
C VAL A 3 11.03 11.86 -4.02
N GLY A 4 11.00 10.57 -3.67
CA GLY A 4 11.49 10.09 -2.37
C GLY A 4 10.42 9.82 -1.31
N ALA A 5 9.18 9.46 -1.68
CA ALA A 5 8.21 8.96 -0.71
C ALA A 5 8.73 7.65 -0.08
N ILE A 6 9.21 7.74 1.15
CA ILE A 6 9.48 6.58 2.00
C ILE A 6 8.15 6.17 2.62
N ILE A 7 7.65 4.98 2.27
CA ILE A 7 6.49 4.39 2.91
C ILE A 7 6.98 3.26 3.81
N GLY A 8 6.53 3.28 5.05
CA GLY A 8 6.61 2.13 5.94
C GLY A 8 5.25 1.88 6.58
N ILE A 9 5.02 0.64 6.98
CA ILE A 9 3.78 0.25 7.65
C ILE A 9 4.01 0.39 9.15
N ALA A 10 3.19 1.23 9.78
CA ALA A 10 3.12 1.27 11.23
C ALA A 10 2.44 -0.03 11.70
N GLN A 11 3.11 -0.80 12.56
CA GLN A 11 2.50 -2.02 13.10
C GLN A 11 1.42 -1.70 14.14
N HIS A 12 1.48 -0.52 14.75
CA HIS A 12 0.65 -0.08 15.86
C HIS A 12 0.21 1.36 15.58
N ASP A 13 -0.89 1.80 16.19
CA ASP A 13 -1.33 3.20 16.07
C ASP A 13 -0.25 4.13 16.65
N ILE A 14 0.25 5.03 15.81
CA ILE A 14 1.17 6.08 16.22
C ILE A 14 0.32 7.33 16.47
N ALA A 15 0.32 7.79 17.72
CA ALA A 15 -0.38 9.02 18.07
C ALA A 15 0.12 10.20 17.22
N ALA A 16 -0.75 11.16 16.93
CA ALA A 16 -0.36 12.36 16.20
C ALA A 16 0.81 13.05 16.90
N SER A 17 1.87 13.36 16.14
CA SER A 17 3.13 13.93 16.63
C SER A 17 3.95 13.03 17.58
N GLY A 18 3.64 11.73 17.66
CA GLY A 18 4.42 10.74 18.41
C GLY A 18 5.47 10.06 17.55
N ASP A 19 6.51 9.56 18.19
CA ASP A 19 7.50 8.69 17.55
C ASP A 19 6.97 7.27 17.45
N GLY A 20 7.25 6.59 16.34
CA GLY A 20 6.85 5.20 16.13
C GLY A 20 7.76 4.47 15.17
N VAL A 21 7.68 3.14 15.20
CA VAL A 21 8.49 2.27 14.33
C VAL A 21 7.72 1.98 13.06
N LEU A 22 8.33 2.33 11.92
CA LEU A 22 7.83 1.98 10.60
C LEU A 22 8.57 0.75 10.08
N MET A 23 7.82 -0.27 9.67
CA MET A 23 8.40 -1.39 8.95
C MET A 23 8.55 -1.04 7.48
N MET A 24 9.80 -1.04 7.03
CA MET A 24 10.19 -0.68 5.65
C MET A 24 10.32 -1.90 4.72
N THR A 25 10.33 -3.11 5.29
CA THR A 25 10.54 -4.37 4.56
C THR A 25 9.67 -5.48 5.13
N GLY A 26 9.09 -6.32 4.28
CA GLY A 26 8.28 -7.48 4.69
C GLY A 26 7.03 -7.66 3.83
N VAL A 27 6.20 -8.65 4.16
CA VAL A 27 4.90 -8.86 3.53
C VAL A 27 3.81 -8.46 4.51
N PHE A 28 2.94 -7.54 4.10
CA PHE A 28 1.90 -6.95 4.93
C PHE A 28 0.53 -7.20 4.31
N VAL A 29 -0.47 -7.39 5.16
CA VAL A 29 -1.88 -7.43 4.78
C VAL A 29 -2.42 -6.02 4.99
N LEU A 30 -2.95 -5.41 3.94
CA LEU A 30 -3.54 -4.07 4.01
C LEU A 30 -4.90 -4.05 3.32
N PRO A 31 -5.80 -3.15 3.72
CA PRO A 31 -7.08 -2.94 3.05
C PRO A 31 -6.88 -2.61 1.58
N LYS A 32 -7.77 -3.12 0.74
CA LYS A 32 -7.73 -2.96 -0.71
C LYS A 32 -8.90 -2.10 -1.20
N VAL A 33 -8.71 -1.36 -2.29
CA VAL A 33 -9.84 -0.74 -2.99
C VAL A 33 -10.75 -1.81 -3.62
N ALA A 34 -12.05 -1.69 -3.39
CA ALA A 34 -13.03 -2.67 -3.88
C ALA A 34 -12.99 -2.78 -5.42
N ALA A 35 -13.45 -3.92 -5.93
CA ALA A 35 -13.54 -4.24 -7.37
C ALA A 35 -12.22 -4.39 -8.16
N GLU A 36 -11.05 -4.04 -7.62
CA GLU A 36 -9.80 -4.32 -8.32
C GLU A 36 -9.43 -5.81 -8.24
N THR A 37 -8.74 -6.34 -9.25
CA THR A 37 -8.13 -7.69 -9.23
C THR A 37 -6.66 -7.54 -9.57
N TRP A 38 -5.78 -8.14 -8.77
CA TRP A 38 -4.33 -8.01 -8.93
C TRP A 38 -3.71 -9.38 -9.12
N GLN A 39 -2.88 -9.49 -10.15
CA GLN A 39 -1.98 -10.64 -10.25
C GLN A 39 -0.79 -10.45 -9.31
N ARG A 40 -0.24 -11.57 -8.84
CA ARG A 40 1.04 -11.55 -8.12
C ARG A 40 2.10 -10.82 -8.96
N GLY A 41 2.91 -9.98 -8.31
CA GLY A 41 3.98 -9.24 -8.97
C GLY A 41 3.57 -7.86 -9.51
N VAL A 42 2.29 -7.50 -9.48
CA VAL A 42 1.83 -6.17 -9.88
C VAL A 42 2.27 -5.13 -8.85
N ARG A 43 2.76 -3.98 -9.32
CA ARG A 43 3.11 -2.86 -8.45
C ARG A 43 1.83 -2.28 -7.82
N LEU A 44 1.90 -1.95 -6.54
CA LEU A 44 0.79 -1.43 -5.76
C LEU A 44 1.17 -0.09 -5.13
N TRP A 45 0.16 0.75 -4.98
CA TRP A 45 0.22 2.09 -4.42
C TRP A 45 -0.77 2.22 -3.26
N LEU A 46 -0.43 3.09 -2.32
CA LEU A 46 -1.28 3.46 -1.19
C LEU A 46 -2.05 4.74 -1.55
N THR A 47 -3.37 4.68 -1.47
CA THR A 47 -4.23 5.86 -1.57
C THR A 47 -4.15 6.70 -0.31
N LYS A 48 -4.58 7.96 -0.39
CA LYS A 48 -4.73 8.85 0.77
C LYS A 48 -5.63 8.28 1.87
N ASP A 49 -6.57 7.42 1.50
CA ASP A 49 -7.49 6.73 2.43
C ASP A 49 -6.86 5.49 3.10
N GLY A 50 -5.57 5.23 2.85
CA GLY A 50 -4.85 4.09 3.42
C GLY A 50 -5.19 2.74 2.78
N LYS A 51 -5.76 2.73 1.56
CA LYS A 51 -6.09 1.50 0.82
C LYS A 51 -5.06 1.23 -0.27
N LEU A 52 -4.82 -0.04 -0.57
CA LEU A 52 -4.00 -0.47 -1.69
C LEU A 52 -4.79 -0.39 -3.01
N THR A 53 -4.14 0.12 -4.06
CA THR A 53 -4.62 0.16 -5.44
C THR A 53 -3.49 -0.17 -6.42
N SER A 54 -3.84 -0.63 -7.60
CA SER A 54 -2.95 -0.77 -8.76
C SER A 54 -2.83 0.52 -9.60
N SER A 55 -3.48 1.60 -9.19
CA SER A 55 -3.43 2.90 -9.86
C SER A 55 -2.38 3.81 -9.23
N SER A 56 -1.44 4.29 -10.03
CA SER A 56 -0.39 5.22 -9.57
C SER A 56 -0.92 6.62 -9.19
N LYS A 57 -2.18 6.92 -9.51
CA LYS A 57 -2.84 8.20 -9.21
C LYS A 57 -4.30 7.98 -8.83
N ASP A 58 -4.83 8.88 -8.00
CA ASP A 58 -6.26 9.06 -7.76
C ASP A 58 -6.66 10.45 -8.26
N GLY A 59 -7.26 10.51 -9.45
CA GLY A 59 -7.49 11.78 -10.15
C GLY A 59 -6.19 12.51 -10.47
N THR A 60 -5.98 13.69 -9.88
CA THR A 60 -4.77 14.50 -10.02
C THR A 60 -3.70 14.18 -8.98
N ASP A 61 -4.03 13.43 -7.93
CA ASP A 61 -3.14 13.18 -6.80
C ASP A 61 -2.27 11.95 -7.08
N ASP A 62 -0.95 12.09 -6.90
CA ASP A 62 -0.01 10.98 -7.03
C ASP A 62 -0.16 10.05 -5.81
N ASN A 63 -0.48 8.76 -6.03
CA ASN A 63 -0.50 7.77 -4.96
C ASN A 63 0.93 7.38 -4.58
N ALA A 64 1.13 7.06 -3.32
CA ALA A 64 2.45 6.73 -2.81
C ALA A 64 2.78 5.25 -3.12
N VAL A 65 4.00 4.95 -3.57
CA VAL A 65 4.40 3.57 -3.94
C VAL A 65 4.46 2.70 -2.69
N ALA A 66 3.56 1.72 -2.58
CA ALA A 66 3.52 0.80 -1.44
C ALA A 66 4.45 -0.40 -1.64
N GLY A 67 4.47 -1.01 -2.82
CA GLY A 67 5.28 -2.20 -3.07
C GLY A 67 4.74 -3.07 -4.19
N THR A 68 4.82 -4.38 -4.02
CA THR A 68 4.40 -5.36 -5.04
C THR A 68 3.44 -6.39 -4.47
N ALA A 69 2.40 -6.77 -5.23
CA ALA A 69 1.44 -7.80 -4.86
C ALA A 69 2.13 -9.14 -4.59
N TRP A 70 1.99 -9.67 -3.38
CA TRP A 70 2.62 -10.93 -2.98
C TRP A 70 1.83 -12.17 -3.43
N ILE A 71 0.52 -12.03 -3.59
CA ILE A 71 -0.39 -13.07 -4.10
C ILE A 71 -1.35 -12.48 -5.14
N THR A 72 -2.01 -13.34 -5.90
CA THR A 72 -3.16 -12.93 -6.70
C THR A 72 -4.35 -12.67 -5.76
N THR A 73 -5.03 -11.54 -5.96
CA THR A 73 -6.15 -11.09 -5.12
C THR A 73 -7.31 -10.73 -6.04
N ASN A 74 -8.49 -11.26 -5.76
CA ASN A 74 -9.67 -11.11 -6.59
C ASN A 74 -10.42 -9.80 -6.29
N ALA A 75 -11.41 -9.50 -7.13
CA ALA A 75 -12.41 -8.49 -6.83
C ALA A 75 -13.21 -8.91 -5.59
N ASN A 76 -13.49 -7.95 -4.71
CA ASN A 76 -14.21 -8.11 -3.43
C ASN A 76 -13.42 -8.72 -2.26
N ASP A 77 -12.16 -9.12 -2.46
CA ASP A 77 -11.29 -9.38 -1.31
C ASP A 77 -11.10 -8.06 -0.53
N PRO A 78 -11.43 -8.01 0.77
CA PRO A 78 -11.36 -6.77 1.55
C PRO A 78 -9.92 -6.29 1.76
N GLU A 79 -8.95 -7.20 1.59
CA GLU A 79 -7.55 -6.98 1.87
C GLU A 79 -6.66 -7.61 0.78
N GLY A 80 -5.47 -7.04 0.60
CA GLY A 80 -4.44 -7.59 -0.27
C GLY A 80 -3.10 -7.72 0.45
N ARG A 81 -2.26 -8.64 -0.03
CA ARG A 81 -0.89 -8.82 0.50
C ARG A 81 0.09 -8.06 -0.36
N VAL A 82 0.81 -7.13 0.24
CA VAL A 82 1.86 -6.34 -0.41
C VAL A 82 3.22 -6.65 0.22
N ARG A 83 4.23 -6.86 -0.63
CA ARG A 83 5.62 -6.90 -0.20
C ARG A 83 6.22 -5.50 -0.27
N LEU A 84 6.64 -4.97 0.87
CA LEU A 84 7.49 -3.79 1.01
C LEU A 84 8.97 -4.21 1.04
N GLY A 85 9.83 -3.37 0.48
CA GLY A 85 11.23 -3.70 0.22
C GLY A 85 11.40 -4.23 -1.20
N PHE A 86 12.33 -3.59 -1.91
CA PHE A 86 12.70 -3.88 -3.30
C PHE A 86 13.06 -5.36 -3.52
#